data_AF-A0A7C1HAY4-F1
#
_entry.id   AF-A0A7C1HAY4-F1
#
_cell.length_a   1.000
_cell.length_b   1.000
_cell.length_c   1.000
_cell.angle_alpha   90.00
_cell.angle_beta   90.00
_cell.angle_gamma   90.00
#
_symmetry.space_group_name_H-M   'P 1'
#
loop_
_entity.id
_entity.type
_entity.pdbx_description
1 polymer ?
#
loop_
_entity_poly.entity_id
_entity_poly.type
_entity_poly.pdbx_seq_one_letter_code
_entity_poly.pdbx_strand_id
1 'polypeptide(L)'
;QSTDGDRELMQEMAAMFLDEMEPTLDELESVIASRDASQLERKAHALKGALGNFGAQRAVELAFALEEAGRGNAAEETPALFRELRSELENIKMFFSKPDWDAPWPDPGANQMPPSGEPCGIRKKSGEGKKA
;
A
#
# COMPACT_ATOMS: atom_id res chain seq x y z
N GLN A 1 24.98 8.85 -10.90
CA GLN A 1 24.63 7.45 -10.61
C GLN A 1 23.21 7.26 -11.09
N SER A 2 22.96 6.25 -11.92
CA SER A 2 21.70 6.09 -12.66
C SER A 2 20.65 5.48 -11.76
N THR A 3 19.48 6.10 -11.67
CA THR A 3 18.32 5.68 -10.87
C THR A 3 17.61 4.43 -11.39
N ASP A 4 18.10 3.79 -12.46
CA ASP A 4 17.52 2.56 -13.03
C ASP A 4 17.82 1.32 -12.18
N GLY A 5 19.04 1.21 -11.64
CA GLY A 5 19.41 0.06 -10.79
C GLY A 5 18.66 0.03 -9.45
N ASP A 6 18.28 1.20 -8.93
CA ASP A 6 17.48 1.31 -7.70
C ASP A 6 16.03 0.84 -7.93
N ARG A 7 15.59 0.85 -9.18
CA ARG A 7 14.21 0.60 -9.60
C ARG A 7 13.92 -0.88 -9.85
N GLU A 8 14.76 -1.54 -10.64
CA GLU A 8 14.72 -3.00 -10.81
C GLU A 8 14.87 -3.70 -9.44
N LEU A 9 15.77 -3.20 -8.59
CA LEU A 9 15.94 -3.70 -7.23
C LEU A 9 14.66 -3.55 -6.39
N MET A 10 13.95 -2.43 -6.49
CA MET A 10 12.68 -2.25 -5.78
C MET A 10 11.60 -3.23 -6.25
N GLN A 11 11.52 -3.55 -7.55
CA GLN A 11 10.58 -4.56 -8.06
C GLN A 11 10.90 -5.95 -7.52
N GLU A 12 12.18 -6.33 -7.56
CA GLU A 12 12.63 -7.63 -7.06
C GLU A 12 12.35 -7.76 -5.55
N MET A 13 12.66 -6.72 -4.76
CA MET A 13 12.37 -6.67 -3.33
C MET A 13 10.86 -6.74 -3.05
N ALA A 14 10.04 -6.01 -3.81
CA ALA A 14 8.60 -6.05 -3.67
C ALA A 14 8.03 -7.45 -3.98
N ALA A 15 8.45 -8.05 -5.10
CA ALA A 15 8.02 -9.37 -5.51
C ALA A 15 8.40 -10.43 -4.48
N MET A 16 9.66 -10.43 -4.01
CA MET A 16 10.12 -11.35 -2.97
C MET A 16 9.33 -11.20 -1.67
N PHE A 17 9.15 -9.95 -1.20
CA PHE A 17 8.39 -9.69 0.01
C PHE A 17 6.94 -10.18 -0.10
N LEU A 18 6.27 -9.94 -1.24
CA LEU A 18 4.88 -10.35 -1.44
C LEU A 18 4.75 -11.88 -1.57
N ASP A 19 5.70 -12.54 -2.22
CA ASP A 19 5.72 -14.00 -2.29
C ASP A 19 5.98 -14.66 -0.93
N GLU A 20 6.79 -14.04 -0.06
CA GLU A 20 6.98 -14.46 1.34
C GLU A 20 5.72 -14.28 2.20
N MET A 21 4.79 -13.40 1.80
CA MET A 21 3.56 -13.14 2.53
C MET A 21 2.44 -14.15 2.20
N GLU A 22 2.44 -14.79 1.04
CA GLU A 22 1.40 -15.77 0.64
C GLU A 22 1.17 -16.87 1.69
N PRO A 23 2.21 -17.55 2.23
CA PRO A 23 2.02 -18.54 3.30
C PRO A 23 1.39 -17.93 4.56
N THR A 24 1.72 -16.68 4.87
CA THR A 24 1.15 -15.97 6.02
C THR A 24 -0.34 -15.68 5.80
N LEU A 25 -0.76 -15.36 4.57
CA LEU A 25 -2.16 -15.15 4.21
C LEU A 25 -2.97 -16.45 4.28
N ASP A 26 -2.42 -17.57 3.79
CA ASP A 26 -3.07 -18.88 3.88
C ASP A 26 -3.26 -19.33 5.35
N GLU A 27 -2.26 -19.07 6.19
CA GLU A 27 -2.38 -19.31 7.64
C GLU A 27 -3.42 -18.40 8.28
N LEU A 28 -3.51 -17.13 7.86
CA LEU A 28 -4.52 -16.19 8.35
C LEU A 28 -5.92 -16.63 7.95
N GLU A 29 -6.12 -17.09 6.71
CA GLU A 29 -7.38 -17.66 6.24
C GLU A 29 -7.82 -18.86 7.09
N SER A 30 -6.87 -19.75 7.40
CA SER A 30 -7.10 -20.92 8.26
C SER A 30 -7.52 -20.52 9.68
N VAL A 31 -6.89 -19.49 10.25
CA VAL A 31 -7.24 -18.94 11.57
C VAL A 31 -8.62 -18.28 11.58
N ILE A 32 -8.98 -17.59 10.49
CA ILE A 32 -10.32 -17.02 10.32
C ILE A 32 -11.38 -18.12 10.25
N ALA A 33 -11.11 -19.18 9.49
CA ALA A 33 -12.00 -20.33 9.35
C ALA A 33 -12.21 -21.08 10.69
N SER A 34 -11.17 -21.19 11.51
CA SER A 34 -11.25 -21.81 12.84
C SER A 34 -11.87 -20.91 13.91
N ARG A 35 -12.13 -19.63 13.59
CA ARG A 35 -12.64 -18.59 14.51
C ARG A 35 -11.77 -18.40 15.76
N ASP A 36 -10.46 -18.61 15.63
CA ASP A 36 -9.51 -18.41 16.71
C ASP A 36 -9.11 -16.93 16.81
N ALA A 37 -9.87 -16.19 17.63
CA ALA A 37 -9.71 -14.74 17.78
C ALA A 37 -8.32 -14.33 18.32
N SER A 38 -7.73 -15.14 19.20
CA SER A 38 -6.41 -14.85 19.77
C SER A 38 -5.29 -15.07 18.76
N GLN A 39 -5.38 -16.15 17.95
CA GLN A 39 -4.43 -16.32 16.86
C GLN A 39 -4.61 -15.28 15.76
N LEU A 40 -5.85 -14.86 15.48
CA LEU A 40 -6.14 -13.80 14.51
C LEU A 40 -5.45 -12.50 14.92
N GLU A 41 -5.63 -12.06 16.17
CA GLU A 41 -4.98 -10.88 16.72
C GLU A 41 -3.46 -10.94 16.51
N ARG A 42 -2.83 -12.04 16.95
CA ARG A 42 -1.37 -12.18 16.92
C ARG A 42 -0.80 -12.20 15.51
N LYS A 43 -1.44 -12.93 14.58
CA LYS A 43 -0.98 -12.99 13.19
C LYS A 43 -1.21 -11.67 12.46
N ALA A 44 -2.37 -11.04 12.65
CA ALA A 44 -2.67 -9.73 12.09
C ALA A 44 -1.70 -8.65 12.59
N HIS A 45 -1.33 -8.68 13.88
CA HIS A 45 -0.33 -7.79 14.46
C HIS A 45 1.05 -7.96 13.83
N ALA A 46 1.51 -9.20 13.63
CA ALA A 46 2.78 -9.50 12.98
C ALA A 46 2.79 -9.01 11.53
N LEU A 47 1.71 -9.30 10.79
CA LEU A 47 1.53 -8.87 9.40
C LEU A 47 1.52 -7.34 9.27
N LYS A 48 0.83 -6.63 10.16
CA LYS A 48 0.84 -5.17 10.23
C LYS A 48 2.26 -4.61 10.36
N GLY A 49 3.10 -5.22 11.20
CA GLY A 49 4.51 -4.83 11.35
C GLY A 49 5.32 -5.00 10.07
N ALA A 50 5.15 -6.15 9.41
CA ALA A 50 5.81 -6.43 8.13
C ALA A 50 5.40 -5.43 7.04
N LEU A 51 4.09 -5.17 6.90
CA LEU A 51 3.54 -4.22 5.93
C LEU A 51 3.95 -2.77 6.22
N GLY A 52 4.12 -2.41 7.49
CA GLY A 52 4.59 -1.11 7.92
C GLY A 52 6.02 -0.80 7.44
N ASN A 53 6.89 -1.80 7.44
CA ASN A 53 8.26 -1.67 6.92
C ASN A 53 8.29 -1.39 5.41
N PHE A 54 7.25 -1.83 4.69
CA PHE A 54 7.12 -1.67 3.24
C PHE A 54 6.36 -0.40 2.83
N GLY A 55 5.83 0.37 3.80
CA GLY A 55 5.06 1.58 3.52
C GLY A 55 3.68 1.34 2.90
N ALA A 56 3.16 0.10 2.95
CA ALA A 56 1.88 -0.29 2.39
C ALA A 56 0.71 0.17 3.29
N GLN A 57 0.48 1.48 3.37
CA GLN A 57 -0.43 2.10 4.35
C GLN A 57 -1.83 1.49 4.36
N ARG A 58 -2.44 1.25 3.18
CA ARG A 58 -3.78 0.63 3.10
C ARG A 58 -3.79 -0.80 3.61
N ALA A 59 -2.75 -1.59 3.30
CA ALA A 59 -2.61 -2.95 3.79
C ALA A 59 -2.38 -2.98 5.32
N VAL A 60 -1.62 -2.01 5.86
CA VAL A 60 -1.42 -1.83 7.32
C VAL A 60 -2.75 -1.56 8.03
N GLU A 61 -3.60 -0.69 7.47
CA GLU A 61 -4.92 -0.39 8.02
C GLU A 61 -5.84 -1.62 8.04
N LEU A 62 -5.84 -2.41 6.96
CA LEU A 62 -6.62 -3.64 6.87
C LEU A 62 -6.11 -4.73 7.83
N ALA A 63 -4.79 -4.89 7.95
CA ALA A 63 -4.20 -5.78 8.95
C ALA A 63 -4.52 -5.34 10.38
N PHE A 64 -4.53 -4.03 10.65
CA PHE A 64 -4.94 -3.50 11.94
C PHE A 64 -6.43 -3.74 12.24
N ALA A 65 -7.31 -3.59 11.25
CA ALA A 65 -8.72 -3.92 11.42
C ALA A 65 -8.94 -5.41 11.76
N LEU A 66 -8.17 -6.31 11.15
CA LEU A 66 -8.18 -7.74 11.51
C LEU A 66 -7.65 -8.00 12.93
N GLU A 67 -6.61 -7.26 13.35
CA GLU A 67 -6.10 -7.33 14.72
C GLU A 67 -7.20 -6.95 15.74
N GLU A 68 -7.89 -5.84 15.49
CA GLU A 68 -9.01 -5.39 16.32
C GLU A 68 -10.21 -6.36 16.30
N ALA A 69 -10.51 -6.97 15.15
CA ALA A 69 -11.53 -8.00 15.04
C ALA A 69 -11.21 -9.22 15.94
N GLY A 70 -9.93 -9.61 16.01
CA GLY A 70 -9.44 -10.65 16.93
C GLY A 70 -9.53 -10.27 18.41
N ARG A 71 -9.48 -8.98 18.76
CA ARG A 71 -9.71 -8.49 20.13
C ARG A 71 -11.19 -8.54 20.57
N GLY A 72 -12.10 -8.90 19.66
CA GLY A 72 -13.53 -8.99 19.92
C GLY A 72 -14.36 -7.81 19.39
N ASN A 73 -13.78 -6.93 18.58
CA ASN A 73 -14.48 -5.73 18.09
C ASN A 73 -15.40 -5.97 16.89
N ALA A 74 -15.18 -7.01 16.05
CA ALA A 74 -16.00 -7.25 14.85
C ALA A 74 -15.77 -8.62 14.17
N ALA A 75 -16.07 -9.74 14.85
CA ALA A 75 -15.81 -11.08 14.28
C ALA A 75 -16.57 -11.40 12.97
N GLU A 76 -17.72 -10.76 12.73
CA GLU A 76 -18.51 -10.97 11.51
C GLU A 76 -17.89 -10.31 10.28
N GLU A 77 -17.11 -9.25 10.47
CA GLU A 77 -16.48 -8.48 9.38
C GLU A 77 -15.12 -9.07 8.96
N THR A 78 -14.54 -9.94 9.79
CA THR A 78 -13.22 -10.56 9.56
C THR A 78 -13.04 -11.15 8.15
N PRO A 79 -13.97 -11.95 7.60
CA PRO A 79 -13.78 -12.52 6.26
C PRO A 79 -13.81 -11.45 5.15
N ALA A 80 -14.55 -10.35 5.34
CA ALA A 80 -14.58 -9.26 4.39
C ALA A 80 -13.27 -8.47 4.43
N LEU A 81 -12.79 -8.12 5.63
CA LEU A 81 -11.51 -7.45 5.85
C LEU A 81 -10.34 -8.25 5.27
N PHE A 82 -10.35 -9.58 5.42
CA PHE A 82 -9.32 -10.45 4.87
C PHE A 82 -9.31 -10.45 3.34
N ARG A 83 -10.48 -10.50 2.69
CA ARG A 83 -10.58 -10.40 1.23
C ARG A 83 -10.07 -9.06 0.70
N GLU A 84 -10.38 -7.96 1.39
CA GLU A 84 -9.84 -6.65 1.06
C GLU A 84 -8.32 -6.62 1.18
N LEU A 85 -7.77 -7.16 2.28
CA LEU A 85 -6.32 -7.22 2.49
C LEU A 85 -5.63 -8.01 1.38
N ARG A 86 -6.15 -9.19 1.03
CA ARG A 86 -5.59 -10.02 -0.04
C ARG A 86 -5.64 -9.29 -1.39
N SER A 87 -6.75 -8.64 -1.69
CA SER A 87 -6.90 -7.86 -2.93
C SER A 87 -5.92 -6.69 -2.99
N GLU A 88 -5.68 -6.02 -1.86
CA GLU A 88 -4.70 -4.93 -1.78
C GLU A 88 -3.26 -5.42 -2.03
N LEU A 89 -2.88 -6.56 -1.45
CA LEU A 89 -1.55 -7.14 -1.68
C LEU A 89 -1.36 -7.57 -3.15
N GLU A 90 -2.40 -8.12 -3.77
CA GLU A 90 -2.40 -8.43 -5.21
C GLU A 90 -2.29 -7.17 -6.06
N ASN A 91 -2.97 -6.08 -5.69
CA ASN A 91 -2.84 -4.79 -6.38
C ASN A 91 -1.41 -4.25 -6.30
N ILE A 92 -0.78 -4.33 -5.13
CA ILE A 92 0.62 -3.95 -4.93
C ILE A 92 1.53 -4.82 -5.81
N LYS A 93 1.31 -6.13 -5.83
CA LYS A 93 2.06 -7.07 -6.68
C LYS A 93 1.94 -6.73 -8.16
N MET A 94 0.72 -6.46 -8.62
CA MET A 94 0.47 -6.06 -10.01
C MET A 94 1.07 -4.69 -10.35
N PHE A 95 1.09 -3.75 -9.40
CA PHE A 95 1.70 -2.43 -9.59
C PHE A 95 3.20 -2.56 -9.91
N PHE A 96 3.93 -3.35 -9.13
CA PHE A 96 5.35 -3.58 -9.36
C PHE A 96 5.65 -4.49 -10.57
N SER A 97 4.69 -5.33 -10.99
CA SER A 97 4.84 -6.21 -12.15
C SER A 97 4.69 -5.51 -13.50
N LYS A 98 4.07 -4.33 -13.55
CA LYS A 98 3.95 -3.56 -14.80
C LYS A 98 5.29 -2.88 -15.11
N PRO A 99 5.80 -2.92 -16.35
CA PRO A 99 6.98 -2.14 -16.72
C PRO A 99 6.67 -0.65 -16.96
N ASP A 100 5.40 -0.22 -16.98
CA ASP A 100 5.03 1.17 -17.35
C ASP A 100 5.36 2.25 -16.31
N TRP A 101 5.75 1.91 -15.07
CA TRP A 101 6.28 2.90 -14.13
C TRP A 101 7.73 3.32 -14.47
N ASP A 102 8.32 2.63 -15.46
CA ASP A 102 9.62 2.88 -16.09
C ASP A 102 9.54 3.88 -17.26
N ALA A 103 8.40 4.54 -17.44
CA ALA A 103 8.28 5.58 -18.46
C ALA A 103 9.34 6.66 -18.20
N PRO A 104 10.21 6.98 -19.17
CA PRO A 104 11.24 7.99 -19.00
C PRO A 104 10.57 9.30 -18.61
N TRP A 105 10.99 9.86 -17.48
CA TRP A 105 10.60 11.21 -17.06
C TRP A 105 10.82 12.14 -18.27
N PRO A 106 9.79 12.86 -18.75
CA PRO A 106 9.95 13.70 -19.92
C PRO A 106 11.01 14.76 -19.60
N ASP A 107 12.04 14.78 -20.44
CA ASP A 107 13.13 15.73 -20.39
C ASP A 107 12.58 17.17 -20.21
N PRO A 108 12.94 17.90 -19.13
CA PRO A 108 12.45 19.26 -18.90
C PRO A 108 12.94 20.29 -19.94
N GLY A 109 13.67 19.87 -20.98
CA GLY A 109 13.98 20.66 -22.17
C GLY A 109 12.90 20.69 -23.26
N ALA A 110 11.86 19.84 -23.19
CA ALA A 110 10.77 19.83 -24.16
C ALA A 110 9.48 20.40 -23.54
N ASN A 111 9.13 21.62 -23.95
CA ASN A 111 7.88 22.29 -23.61
C ASN A 111 6.65 21.39 -23.85
N GLN A 112 6.17 20.70 -22.80
CA GLN A 112 4.78 20.29 -22.57
C GLN A 112 4.65 19.60 -21.20
N MET A 113 3.86 20.21 -20.32
CA MET A 113 3.36 19.61 -19.08
C MET A 113 2.34 18.51 -19.45
N PRO A 114 2.39 17.29 -18.87
CA PRO A 114 1.21 16.43 -18.91
C PRO A 114 0.08 17.12 -18.15
N PRO A 115 -1.19 16.96 -18.57
CA PRO A 115 -2.31 17.63 -17.91
C PRO A 115 -2.39 17.14 -16.46
N SER A 116 -1.91 17.97 -15.55
CA SER A 116 -2.20 17.86 -14.13
C SER A 116 -3.71 17.92 -13.98
N GLY A 117 -4.33 16.77 -13.71
CA GLY A 117 -5.67 16.69 -13.15
C GLY A 117 -5.65 17.36 -11.77
N GLU A 118 -5.82 18.68 -11.77
CA GLU A 118 -6.07 19.50 -10.60
C GLU A 118 -7.59 19.69 -10.43
N PRO A 119 -8.14 19.92 -9.22
CA PRO A 119 -7.58 20.89 -8.27
C PRO A 119 -7.69 20.55 -6.77
N CYS A 120 -6.58 20.63 -6.04
CA CYS A 120 -6.68 20.99 -4.61
C CYS A 120 -6.89 22.51 -4.54
N GLY A 121 -8.16 22.90 -4.52
CA GLY A 121 -8.60 24.28 -4.60
C GLY A 121 -8.22 25.14 -3.38
N ILE A 122 -7.73 26.34 -3.70
CA ILE A 122 -8.06 27.64 -3.09
C ILE A 122 -7.48 27.84 -1.67
N ARG A 123 -6.54 28.78 -1.43
CA ARG A 123 -6.76 30.23 -1.63
C ARG A 123 -5.44 31.02 -1.71
N LYS A 124 -5.27 31.78 -2.80
CA LYS A 124 -4.39 32.96 -2.85
C LYS A 124 -5.09 34.18 -2.26
N LYS A 125 -4.33 35.01 -1.54
CA LYS A 125 -4.32 36.49 -1.65
C LYS A 125 -2.85 36.88 -1.46
N SER A 126 -2.04 37.16 -2.48
CA SER A 126 -2.02 38.34 -3.37
C SER A 126 -2.25 39.66 -2.65
N GLY A 127 -1.20 40.47 -2.56
CA GLY A 127 -1.24 41.84 -2.06
C GLY A 127 0.11 42.53 -2.16
N GLU A 128 0.72 42.50 -3.34
CA GLU A 128 1.83 43.38 -3.70
C GLU A 128 1.27 44.80 -3.91
N GLY A 129 1.81 45.79 -3.18
CA GLY A 129 1.40 47.19 -3.23
C GLY A 129 2.59 48.10 -3.48
N LYS A 130 2.75 48.47 -4.75
CA LYS A 130 3.72 49.41 -5.33
C LYS A 130 3.84 50.77 -4.59
N LYS A 131 5.09 51.28 -4.62
CA LYS A 131 5.54 52.66 -4.91
C LYS A 131 4.93 53.84 -4.11
N ALA A 132 5.82 54.57 -3.43
CA ALA A 132 6.03 56.00 -3.62
C ALA A 132 7.53 56.28 -3.46
#